data_AF-S4MMV1-F1
#
_entry.id   AF-S4MMV1-F1
#
_cell.length_a   1.000
_cell.length_b   1.000
_cell.length_c   1.000
_cell.angle_alpha   90.00
_cell.angle_beta   90.00
_cell.angle_gamma   90.00
#
_symmetry.space_group_name_H-M   'P 1'
#
loop_
_entity.id
_entity.type
_entity.pdbx_description
1 polymer ?
#
loop_
_entity_poly.entity_id
_entity_poly.type
_entity_poly.pdbx_seq_one_letter_code
_entity_poly.pdbx_strand_id
1 'polypeptide(L)'
;MHVSSPVLESGWHDEVNLVFARGMEPATLAEGLRRLRREPLASGEGDGWAWAVHDMLNAEIEDFDPVAYGEISAGAELVVFVTEPCSAKAHEPHFAYYRDGRLITWFSFEDLTQRPGDNPDYLSAELLAANLIGPDAGCEEEDDGGHDCFDHHYEDHNRIVRAVAGFFALPSPPLSTEVTDR
;
A
#
# COMPACT_ATOMS: atom_id res chain seq x y z
N MET A 1 -18.89 -29.98 -25.84
CA MET A 1 -17.58 -29.35 -26.10
C MET A 1 -17.24 -28.61 -24.82
N HIS A 2 -16.36 -29.19 -24.00
CA HIS A 2 -15.98 -28.64 -22.71
C HIS A 2 -15.20 -27.35 -22.95
N VAL A 3 -15.74 -26.23 -22.44
CA VAL A 3 -14.95 -25.04 -22.21
C VAL A 3 -14.21 -25.31 -20.91
N SER A 4 -12.93 -25.67 -21.02
CA SER A 4 -12.03 -25.63 -19.89
C SER A 4 -11.98 -24.18 -19.42
N SER A 5 -12.48 -23.91 -18.23
CA SER A 5 -12.09 -22.72 -17.48
C SER A 5 -10.58 -22.63 -17.53
N PRO A 6 -9.96 -21.47 -17.82
CA PRO A 6 -8.61 -21.27 -17.37
C PRO A 6 -8.68 -21.37 -15.85
N VAL A 7 -8.24 -22.52 -15.35
CA VAL A 7 -7.77 -22.70 -14.00
C VAL A 7 -6.86 -21.50 -13.77
N LEU A 8 -7.19 -20.67 -12.78
CA LEU A 8 -6.21 -19.84 -12.09
C LEU A 8 -5.17 -20.83 -11.57
N GLU A 9 -4.15 -21.13 -12.39
CA GLU A 9 -3.08 -22.04 -12.05
C GLU A 9 -2.30 -21.35 -10.91
N SER A 10 -2.55 -21.83 -9.68
CA SER A 10 -2.25 -21.23 -8.36
C SER A 10 -2.97 -19.88 -8.14
N GLY A 11 -3.97 -19.72 -7.27
CA GLY A 11 -3.92 -19.92 -5.82
C GLY A 11 -2.92 -18.94 -5.20
N TRP A 12 -3.30 -18.06 -4.27
CA TRP A 12 -2.41 -17.20 -3.44
C TRP A 12 -2.09 -15.75 -3.90
N HIS A 13 -2.77 -15.15 -4.88
CA HIS A 13 -2.52 -13.75 -5.29
C HIS A 13 -3.27 -12.67 -4.48
N ASP A 14 -3.77 -12.99 -3.28
CA ASP A 14 -4.61 -12.06 -2.52
C ASP A 14 -3.80 -11.00 -1.75
N GLU A 15 -2.48 -11.18 -1.61
CA GLU A 15 -1.60 -10.29 -0.83
C GLU A 15 -0.66 -9.51 -1.76
N VAL A 16 -1.07 -8.32 -2.21
CA VAL A 16 -0.27 -7.47 -3.11
C VAL A 16 0.25 -6.22 -2.41
N ASN A 17 1.34 -5.67 -2.94
CA ASN A 17 1.83 -4.34 -2.59
C ASN A 17 1.72 -3.42 -3.81
N LEU A 18 1.39 -2.16 -3.54
CA LEU A 18 1.33 -1.11 -4.54
C LEU A 18 2.45 -0.10 -4.28
N VAL A 19 3.27 0.13 -5.30
CA VAL A 19 4.43 1.02 -5.23
C VAL A 19 4.27 2.13 -6.27
N PHE A 20 4.40 3.37 -5.84
CA PHE A 20 4.51 4.54 -6.70
C PHE A 20 5.93 5.10 -6.60
N ALA A 21 6.52 5.49 -7.73
CA ALA A 21 7.82 6.12 -7.79
C ALA A 21 7.79 7.42 -8.58
N ARG A 22 8.37 8.49 -8.03
CA ARG A 22 8.56 9.78 -8.71
C ARG A 22 10.04 10.04 -8.92
N GLY A 23 10.40 10.55 -10.09
CA GLY A 23 11.81 10.66 -10.52
C GLY A 23 12.40 9.35 -11.05
N MET A 24 11.56 8.35 -11.31
CA MET A 24 11.94 7.03 -11.83
C MET A 24 10.97 6.60 -12.93
N GLU A 25 11.51 6.07 -14.02
CA GLU A 25 10.72 5.50 -15.12
C GLU A 25 10.07 4.16 -14.72
N PRO A 26 8.88 3.80 -15.25
CA PRO A 26 8.21 2.54 -14.92
C PRO A 26 9.08 1.29 -15.13
N ALA A 27 9.87 1.26 -16.21
CA ALA A 27 10.79 0.16 -16.49
C ALA A 27 11.91 0.05 -15.44
N THR A 28 12.39 1.17 -14.90
CA THR A 28 13.40 1.19 -13.83
C THR A 28 12.81 0.71 -12.51
N LEU A 29 11.56 1.11 -12.20
CA LEU A 29 10.84 0.60 -11.02
C LEU A 29 10.64 -0.92 -11.11
N ALA A 30 10.15 -1.40 -12.25
CA ALA A 30 9.96 -2.82 -12.51
C ALA A 30 11.27 -3.62 -12.34
N GLU A 31 12.38 -3.13 -12.90
CA GLU A 31 13.68 -3.78 -12.75
C GLU A 31 14.23 -3.71 -11.31
N GLY A 32 13.95 -2.63 -10.57
CA GLY A 32 14.23 -2.54 -9.14
C GLY A 32 13.53 -3.63 -8.35
N LEU A 33 12.23 -3.81 -8.57
CA LEU A 33 11.42 -4.84 -7.92
C LEU A 33 11.93 -6.25 -8.25
N ARG A 34 12.26 -6.53 -9.51
CA ARG A 34 12.83 -7.83 -9.91
C ARG A 34 14.15 -8.15 -9.22
N ARG A 35 15.02 -7.15 -9.03
CA ARG A 35 16.26 -7.32 -8.26
C ARG A 35 16.00 -7.64 -6.79
N LEU A 36 14.90 -7.15 -6.24
CA LEU A 36 14.37 -7.53 -4.92
C LEU A 36 13.49 -8.78 -4.96
N ARG A 37 13.50 -9.54 -6.06
CA ARG A 37 12.74 -10.79 -6.24
C ARG A 37 11.23 -10.61 -6.10
N ARG A 38 10.73 -9.47 -6.56
CA ARG A 38 9.30 -9.15 -6.67
C ARG A 38 8.97 -8.92 -8.14
N GLU A 39 8.25 -9.85 -8.77
CA GLU A 39 7.83 -9.68 -10.17
C GLU A 39 6.64 -8.73 -10.22
N PRO A 40 6.69 -7.65 -11.04
CA PRO A 40 5.53 -6.79 -11.22
C PRO A 40 4.39 -7.54 -11.94
N LEU A 41 3.22 -7.60 -11.31
CA LEU A 41 1.98 -8.11 -11.88
C LEU A 41 1.35 -7.11 -12.86
N ALA A 42 1.48 -5.82 -12.55
CA ALA A 42 1.03 -4.72 -13.38
C ALA A 42 1.93 -3.49 -13.16
N SER A 43 2.06 -2.63 -14.17
CA SER A 43 2.79 -1.36 -14.03
C SER A 43 2.31 -0.32 -15.05
N GLY A 44 2.61 0.94 -14.78
CA GLY A 44 2.29 2.04 -15.66
C GLY A 44 2.79 3.37 -15.13
N GLU A 45 2.24 4.46 -15.67
CA GLU A 45 2.56 5.83 -15.29
C GLU A 45 1.30 6.71 -15.27
N GLY A 46 1.32 7.76 -14.45
CA GLY A 46 0.25 8.76 -14.35
C GLY A 46 0.64 9.87 -13.38
N ASP A 47 0.22 11.11 -13.64
CA ASP A 47 0.42 12.26 -12.75
C ASP A 47 1.88 12.47 -12.28
N GLY A 48 2.86 12.09 -13.12
CA GLY A 48 4.29 12.19 -12.82
C GLY A 48 4.85 11.07 -11.93
N TRP A 49 4.05 10.04 -11.68
CA TRP A 49 4.42 8.83 -10.95
C TRP A 49 4.46 7.62 -11.89
N ALA A 50 5.54 6.84 -11.82
CA ALA A 50 5.49 5.43 -12.20
C ALA A 50 4.79 4.64 -11.10
N TRP A 51 4.09 3.56 -11.43
CA TRP A 51 3.49 2.67 -10.46
C TRP A 51 3.68 1.21 -10.85
N ALA A 52 3.71 0.33 -9.85
CA ALA A 52 3.76 -1.11 -10.02
C ALA A 52 3.01 -1.83 -8.89
N VAL A 53 2.34 -2.92 -9.24
CA VAL A 53 1.72 -3.87 -8.31
C VAL A 53 2.55 -5.15 -8.35
N HIS A 54 2.85 -5.73 -7.20
CA HIS A 54 3.55 -7.02 -7.11
C HIS A 54 3.04 -7.82 -5.92
N ASP A 55 3.22 -9.15 -5.92
CA ASP A 55 2.92 -9.97 -4.75
C ASP A 55 3.77 -9.53 -3.56
N MET A 56 3.18 -9.45 -2.38
CA MET A 56 3.87 -9.05 -1.15
C MET A 56 5.05 -9.98 -0.84
N LEU A 57 4.85 -11.29 -1.07
CA LEU A 57 5.78 -12.37 -0.79
C LEU A 57 6.11 -13.14 -2.07
N ASN A 58 7.26 -13.79 -2.11
CA ASN A 58 7.61 -14.68 -3.20
C ASN A 58 7.69 -16.13 -2.70
N ALA A 59 6.54 -16.81 -2.75
CA ALA A 59 6.39 -18.17 -2.24
C ALA A 59 7.19 -19.22 -3.03
N GLU A 60 7.47 -18.98 -4.32
CA GLU A 60 8.22 -19.92 -5.17
C GLU A 60 9.65 -20.16 -4.67
N ILE A 61 10.22 -19.15 -4.02
CA ILE A 61 11.58 -19.18 -3.46
C ILE A 61 11.58 -19.08 -1.93
N GLU A 62 10.41 -19.23 -1.30
CA GLU A 62 10.22 -19.12 0.15
C GLU A 62 10.75 -17.79 0.74
N ASP A 63 10.66 -16.70 -0.02
CA ASP A 63 11.04 -15.36 0.42
C ASP A 63 9.83 -14.66 1.04
N PHE A 64 9.81 -14.70 2.37
CA PHE A 64 8.79 -14.09 3.21
C PHE A 64 9.27 -12.84 3.94
N ASP A 65 10.48 -12.36 3.61
CA ASP A 65 11.07 -11.20 4.28
C ASP A 65 10.44 -9.89 3.77
N PRO A 66 10.41 -8.83 4.60
CA PRO A 66 10.00 -7.50 4.16
C PRO A 66 10.86 -6.99 2.99
N VAL A 67 10.22 -6.34 2.03
CA VAL A 67 10.90 -5.82 0.83
C VAL A 67 11.74 -4.58 1.19
N ALA A 68 13.02 -4.59 0.80
CA ALA A 68 13.96 -3.50 1.04
C ALA A 68 13.78 -2.32 0.05
N TYR A 69 12.61 -1.66 0.05
CA TYR A 69 12.28 -0.57 -0.90
C TYR A 69 13.26 0.60 -0.89
N GLY A 70 13.98 0.82 0.23
CA GLY A 70 15.08 1.79 0.30
C GLY A 70 16.11 1.60 -0.82
N GLU A 71 16.43 0.37 -1.20
CA GLU A 71 17.40 0.08 -2.26
C GLU A 71 16.94 0.54 -3.66
N ILE A 72 15.62 0.60 -3.89
CA ILE A 72 15.04 1.07 -5.15
C ILE A 72 14.97 2.61 -5.15
N SER A 73 14.69 3.22 -4.00
CA SER A 73 14.45 4.67 -3.89
C SER A 73 15.68 5.58 -4.02
N ALA A 74 16.87 5.06 -4.34
CA ALA A 74 18.07 5.87 -4.48
C ALA A 74 17.95 6.86 -5.66
N GLY A 75 17.84 8.16 -5.37
CA GLY A 75 17.63 9.21 -6.38
C GLY A 75 16.17 9.42 -6.79
N ALA A 76 15.22 8.80 -6.08
CA ALA A 76 13.79 8.86 -6.36
C ALA A 76 12.97 8.96 -5.06
N GLU A 77 11.67 9.20 -5.23
CA GLU A 77 10.69 9.11 -4.15
C GLU A 77 9.84 7.88 -4.35
N LEU A 78 9.60 7.10 -3.29
CA LEU A 78 8.73 5.93 -3.31
C LEU A 78 7.62 6.06 -2.28
N VAL A 79 6.37 5.86 -2.70
CA VAL A 79 5.21 5.64 -1.83
C VAL A 79 4.81 4.18 -1.95
N VAL A 80 4.72 3.48 -0.82
CA VAL A 80 4.40 2.06 -0.77
C VAL A 80 3.17 1.85 0.10
N PHE A 81 2.21 1.11 -0.43
CA PHE A 81 1.09 0.54 0.32
C PHE A 81 1.26 -0.97 0.37
N VAL A 82 1.31 -1.51 1.58
CA VAL A 82 1.19 -2.95 1.85
C VAL A 82 -0.26 -3.18 2.24
N THR A 83 -1.04 -3.77 1.34
CA THR A 83 -2.50 -3.67 1.42
C THR A 83 -3.14 -4.74 2.30
N GLU A 84 -2.56 -5.94 2.38
CA GLU A 84 -3.11 -7.01 3.21
C GLU A 84 -2.14 -8.20 3.28
N PRO A 85 -1.49 -8.42 4.43
CA PRO A 85 -0.96 -9.73 4.78
C PRO A 85 -1.99 -10.56 5.57
N CYS A 86 -2.18 -11.83 5.24
CA CYS A 86 -2.94 -12.76 6.06
C CYS A 86 -2.43 -12.73 7.52
N SER A 87 -3.34 -12.53 8.48
CA SER A 87 -3.04 -12.39 9.92
C SER A 87 -2.21 -13.54 10.52
N ALA A 88 -2.20 -14.71 9.88
CA ALA A 88 -1.35 -15.83 10.26
C ALA A 88 0.17 -15.54 10.18
N LYS A 89 0.57 -14.48 9.45
CA LYS A 89 1.98 -14.13 9.19
C LYS A 89 2.49 -12.91 9.96
N ALA A 90 1.68 -12.30 10.84
CA ALA A 90 2.08 -11.17 11.70
C ALA A 90 2.71 -9.97 10.97
N HIS A 91 2.26 -9.70 9.74
CA HIS A 91 2.51 -8.42 9.09
C HIS A 91 1.22 -7.60 9.21
N GLU A 92 1.33 -6.29 9.37
CA GLU A 92 0.17 -5.39 9.40
C GLU A 92 0.14 -4.59 8.09
N PRO A 93 -1.07 -4.27 7.57
CA PRO A 93 -1.19 -3.33 6.45
C PRO A 93 -0.56 -2.00 6.85
N HIS A 94 0.25 -1.44 5.96
CA HIS A 94 1.01 -0.25 6.30
C HIS A 94 1.34 0.60 5.09
N PHE A 95 1.71 1.85 5.39
CA PHE A 95 2.25 2.78 4.45
C PHE A 95 3.72 3.05 4.76
N ALA A 96 4.53 3.21 3.71
CA ALA A 96 5.90 3.66 3.82
C ALA A 96 6.20 4.71 2.75
N TYR A 97 6.92 5.76 3.14
CA TYR A 97 7.42 6.77 2.23
C TYR A 97 8.94 6.87 2.31
N TYR A 98 9.58 6.72 1.16
CA TYR A 98 11.02 6.80 0.99
C TYR A 98 11.41 7.96 0.07
N ARG A 99 12.56 8.56 0.36
CA ARG A 99 13.21 9.53 -0.53
C ARG A 99 14.72 9.32 -0.48
N ASP A 100 15.34 9.18 -1.64
CA ASP A 100 16.80 9.04 -1.78
C ASP A 100 17.40 7.90 -0.93
N GLY A 101 16.73 6.75 -0.91
CA GLY A 101 17.19 5.58 -0.16
C GLY A 101 16.83 5.57 1.32
N ARG A 102 16.17 6.63 1.82
CA ARG A 102 15.91 6.82 3.25
C ARG A 102 14.42 6.72 3.55
N LEU A 103 14.09 6.06 4.65
CA LEU A 103 12.73 6.05 5.17
C LEU A 103 12.40 7.41 5.78
N ILE A 104 11.45 8.12 5.19
CA ILE A 104 11.00 9.42 5.69
C ILE A 104 9.91 9.23 6.73
N THR A 105 8.90 8.43 6.44
CA THR A 105 7.84 8.10 7.39
C THR A 105 7.24 6.72 7.06
N TRP A 106 6.78 6.02 8.09
CA TRP A 106 6.05 4.76 8.01
C TRP A 106 4.95 4.76 9.06
N PHE A 107 3.84 4.08 8.82
CA PHE A 107 2.88 3.74 9.87
C PHE A 107 2.04 2.54 9.47
N SER A 108 1.66 1.75 10.47
CA SER A 108 0.62 0.73 10.35
C SER A 108 -0.73 1.41 10.20
N PHE A 109 -1.63 0.79 9.43
CA PHE A 109 -3.01 1.27 9.36
C PHE A 109 -3.78 0.98 10.65
N GLU A 110 -3.27 0.03 11.46
CA GLU A 110 -3.85 -0.36 12.74
C GLU A 110 -3.31 0.47 13.91
N ASP A 111 -2.11 1.05 13.77
CA ASP A 111 -1.49 1.91 14.77
C ASP A 111 -0.80 3.12 14.14
N LEU A 112 -1.55 4.23 14.06
CA LEU A 112 -1.02 5.52 13.59
C LEU A 112 -0.14 6.23 14.63
N THR A 113 -0.01 5.73 15.86
CA THR A 113 0.81 6.38 16.90
C THR A 113 2.30 6.10 16.72
N GLN A 114 2.66 5.01 16.06
CA GLN A 114 4.03 4.63 15.75
C GLN A 114 4.40 5.08 14.35
N ARG A 115 5.20 6.15 14.25
CA ARG A 115 5.62 6.74 12.97
C ARG A 115 7.14 6.82 12.79
N PRO A 116 7.90 5.71 12.73
CA PRO A 116 9.34 5.73 12.48
C PRO A 116 9.71 6.37 11.12
N GLY A 117 10.92 6.94 11.07
CA GLY A 117 11.49 7.57 9.87
C GLY A 117 12.23 8.88 10.20
N ASP A 118 12.89 9.45 9.19
CA ASP A 118 13.61 10.72 9.34
C ASP A 118 12.70 11.93 9.60
N ASN A 119 11.43 11.85 9.18
CA ASN A 119 10.40 12.85 9.47
C ASN A 119 9.07 12.17 9.82
N PRO A 120 8.88 11.80 11.11
CA PRO A 120 7.71 11.05 11.57
C PRO A 120 6.38 11.81 11.44
N ASP A 121 6.43 13.14 11.30
CA ASP A 121 5.25 14.01 11.23
C ASP A 121 4.94 14.50 9.81
N TYR A 122 5.58 13.90 8.79
CA TYR A 122 5.47 14.33 7.40
C TYR A 122 4.03 14.37 6.86
N LEU A 123 3.13 13.54 7.41
CA LEU A 123 1.71 13.47 7.05
C LEU A 123 0.77 13.84 8.21
N SER A 124 1.29 14.35 9.33
CA SER A 124 0.46 14.56 10.53
C SER A 124 -0.65 15.59 10.30
N ALA A 125 -0.43 16.61 9.46
CA ALA A 125 -1.46 17.60 9.17
C ALA A 125 -2.63 16.99 8.38
N GLU A 126 -2.33 16.11 7.45
CA GLU A 126 -3.28 15.42 6.58
C GLU A 126 -4.05 14.36 7.34
N LEU A 127 -3.37 13.58 8.19
CA LEU A 127 -4.00 12.61 9.09
C LEU A 127 -4.93 13.31 10.08
N LEU A 128 -4.53 14.47 10.63
CA LEU A 128 -5.37 15.27 11.52
C LEU A 128 -6.58 15.85 10.78
N ALA A 129 -6.37 16.42 9.59
CA ALA A 129 -7.47 16.96 8.77
C ALA A 129 -8.46 15.87 8.35
N ALA A 130 -7.98 14.64 8.19
CA ALA A 130 -8.80 13.47 7.93
C ALA A 130 -9.47 12.90 9.18
N ASN A 131 -9.30 13.49 10.37
CA ASN A 131 -9.75 13.01 11.68
C ASN A 131 -9.32 11.57 12.01
N LEU A 132 -8.09 11.21 11.62
CA LEU A 132 -7.47 9.90 11.88
C LEU A 132 -6.54 9.93 13.10
N ILE A 133 -6.07 11.11 13.49
CA ILE A 133 -5.27 11.33 14.69
C ILE A 133 -5.76 12.59 15.41
N GLY A 134 -5.52 12.68 16.72
CA GLY A 134 -5.92 13.82 17.54
C GLY A 134 -6.89 13.43 18.67
N PRO A 135 -7.25 14.38 19.55
CA PRO A 135 -8.10 14.11 20.69
C PRO A 135 -9.53 13.70 20.31
N ASP A 136 -9.98 14.10 19.11
CA ASP A 136 -11.31 13.81 18.58
C ASP A 136 -11.29 12.70 17.50
N ALA A 137 -10.16 12.01 17.35
CA ALA A 137 -10.02 10.88 16.44
C ALA A 137 -10.47 9.59 17.15
N GLY A 138 -11.60 9.06 16.71
CA GLY A 138 -12.25 7.87 17.27
C GLY A 138 -13.77 8.04 17.31
N CYS A 139 -14.51 6.94 17.34
CA CYS A 139 -15.97 7.00 17.52
C CYS A 139 -16.29 7.61 18.89
N GLU A 140 -17.26 8.53 18.93
CA GLU A 140 -18.02 8.74 20.17
C GLU A 140 -18.62 7.37 20.53
N GLU A 141 -18.38 6.85 21.73
CA GLU A 141 -19.14 5.72 22.25
C GLU A 141 -20.61 6.17 22.32
N GLU A 142 -21.38 5.97 21.25
CA GLU A 142 -22.83 6.13 21.32
C GLU A 142 -23.37 5.01 22.21
N ASP A 143 -23.87 5.44 23.36
CA ASP A 143 -24.58 4.67 24.36
C ASP A 143 -25.61 3.71 23.71
N ASP A 144 -25.52 2.43 24.07
CA ASP A 144 -26.56 1.40 23.92
C ASP A 144 -27.05 1.08 22.50
N GLY A 145 -26.27 0.29 21.73
CA GLY A 145 -26.75 -0.16 20.42
C GLY A 145 -25.96 -1.18 19.62
N GLY A 146 -24.94 -1.86 20.17
CA GLY A 146 -24.35 -3.07 19.58
C GLY A 146 -24.01 -3.01 18.07
N HIS A 147 -23.50 -1.88 17.58
CA HIS A 147 -22.82 -1.84 16.29
C HIS A 147 -21.34 -2.15 16.54
N ASP A 148 -20.91 -3.32 16.08
CA ASP A 148 -19.54 -3.81 16.25
C ASP A 148 -18.54 -2.80 15.67
N CYS A 149 -17.60 -2.34 16.50
CA CYS A 149 -16.47 -1.48 16.11
C CYS A 149 -15.64 -2.06 14.94
N PHE A 150 -15.89 -3.31 14.55
CA PHE A 150 -15.29 -3.97 13.40
C PHE A 150 -15.61 -3.31 12.05
N ASP A 151 -16.80 -2.74 11.88
CA ASP A 151 -17.20 -2.13 10.59
C ASP A 151 -16.41 -0.84 10.27
N HIS A 152 -15.87 -0.15 11.28
CA HIS A 152 -15.11 1.08 11.08
C HIS A 152 -13.63 0.87 10.71
N HIS A 153 -13.05 -0.31 10.92
CA HIS A 153 -11.64 -0.57 10.59
C HIS A 153 -11.36 -0.37 9.09
N TYR A 154 -12.25 -0.84 8.22
CA TYR A 154 -12.11 -0.64 6.78
C TYR A 154 -12.40 0.80 6.34
N GLU A 155 -13.25 1.53 7.07
CA GLU A 155 -13.50 2.96 6.80
C GLU A 155 -12.26 3.81 7.10
N ASP A 156 -11.55 3.52 8.19
CA ASP A 156 -10.31 4.21 8.55
C ASP A 156 -9.18 3.88 7.58
N HIS A 157 -9.03 2.63 7.14
CA HIS A 157 -8.06 2.27 6.09
C HIS A 157 -8.30 3.06 4.80
N ASN A 158 -9.56 3.18 4.37
CA ASN A 158 -9.92 3.97 3.20
C ASN A 158 -9.63 5.46 3.39
N ARG A 159 -9.89 6.02 4.57
CA ARG A 159 -9.56 7.42 4.90
C ARG A 159 -8.05 7.65 4.90
N ILE A 160 -7.27 6.71 5.44
CA ILE A 160 -5.80 6.74 5.41
C ILE A 160 -5.30 6.77 3.96
N VAL A 161 -5.74 5.81 3.13
CA VAL A 161 -5.32 5.75 1.71
C VAL A 161 -5.70 7.03 0.99
N ARG A 162 -6.90 7.58 1.22
CA ARG A 162 -7.33 8.86 0.62
C ARG A 162 -6.47 10.05 1.08
N ALA A 163 -6.14 10.14 2.37
CA ALA A 163 -5.31 11.20 2.90
C ALA A 163 -3.90 11.17 2.29
N VAL A 164 -3.30 9.97 2.24
CA VAL A 164 -1.98 9.75 1.62
C VAL A 164 -2.02 10.04 0.13
N ALA A 165 -2.96 9.45 -0.61
CA ALA A 165 -3.06 9.63 -2.06
C ALA A 165 -3.33 11.09 -2.44
N GLY A 166 -4.16 11.80 -1.66
CA GLY A 166 -4.42 13.22 -1.83
C GLY A 166 -3.18 14.08 -1.58
N PHE A 167 -2.41 13.79 -0.53
CA PHE A 167 -1.19 14.53 -0.21
C PHE A 167 -0.13 14.42 -1.32
N PHE A 168 0.07 13.21 -1.87
CA PHE A 168 1.07 12.98 -2.91
C PHE A 168 0.54 13.21 -4.33
N ALA A 169 -0.76 13.48 -4.49
CA ALA A 169 -1.45 13.50 -5.78
C ALA A 169 -1.17 12.24 -6.60
N LEU A 170 -1.35 11.07 -5.97
CA LEU A 170 -1.08 9.78 -6.61
C LEU A 170 -2.10 9.52 -7.72
N PRO A 171 -1.68 8.96 -8.86
CA PRO A 171 -2.62 8.50 -9.88
C PRO A 171 -3.42 7.32 -9.33
N SER A 172 -4.62 7.10 -9.87
CA SER A 172 -5.34 5.83 -9.67
C SER A 172 -4.80 4.82 -10.67
N PRO A 173 -4.12 3.73 -10.27
CA PRO A 173 -3.80 2.66 -11.19
C PRO A 173 -5.11 2.13 -11.79
N PRO A 174 -5.16 1.85 -13.10
CA PRO A 174 -6.33 1.18 -13.67
C PRO A 174 -6.52 -0.15 -12.94
N LEU A 175 -7.63 -0.27 -12.22
CA LEU A 175 -8.18 -1.58 -11.88
C LEU A 175 -8.35 -2.29 -13.22
N SER A 176 -7.84 -3.50 -13.36
CA SER A 176 -7.84 -4.27 -14.62
C SER A 176 -9.12 -4.06 -15.44
N THR A 177 -8.99 -4.01 -16.77
CA THR A 177 -10.00 -3.62 -17.77
C THR A 177 -11.33 -4.41 -17.80
N GLU A 178 -11.63 -5.23 -16.79
CA GLU A 178 -12.92 -5.95 -16.65
C GLU A 178 -13.93 -5.25 -15.73
N VAL A 179 -13.64 -4.07 -15.19
CA VAL A 179 -14.61 -3.29 -14.38
C VAL A 179 -14.75 -1.85 -14.89
N THR A 180 -15.04 -1.67 -16.18
CA THR A 180 -15.60 -0.41 -16.69
C THR A 180 -16.78 -0.59 -17.65
N ASP A 181 -17.38 -1.77 -17.71
CA ASP A 181 -18.68 -1.97 -18.36
C ASP A 181 -19.71 -2.49 -17.36
N ARG A 182 -20.47 -1.56 -16.78
CA ARG A 182 -21.89 -1.75 -16.52
C ARG A 182 -22.63 -0.43 -16.34
#